data_AF-G7E6P1-F1
#
_entry.id   AF-G7E6P1-F1
#
_cell.length_a   1.000
_cell.length_b   1.000
_cell.length_c   1.000
_cell.angle_alpha   90.00
_cell.angle_beta   90.00
_cell.angle_gamma   90.00
#
_symmetry.space_group_name_H-M   'P 1'
#
loop_
_entity.id
_entity.type
_entity.pdbx_description
1 polymer ?
#
loop_
_entity_poly.entity_id
_entity_poly.type
_entity_poly.pdbx_seq_one_letter_code
_entity_poly.pdbx_strand_id
1 'polypeptide(L)'
;MSLLSLLGLLVTSVTAPPQGSDELCVGVQSCIVNCVGSHTLRGAATPSAFEVFAGPARMLFLQQLQISRKGSLELRCDTQHDLQWIPDCTLVETRLSPSKIEYIVDISAILEKHVQGTSTAIVAAIADCCDLRWKTRMDWHLDADDFTATAPTLVLDCSNAWKRYTSYLDKNCNNFFAKRTTFNCELDEMGDTCGLTREILASHECRFADGASSS
;
A
#
# COMPACT_ATOMS: atom_id res chain seq x y z
N MET A 1 62.81 -5.65 -27.77
CA MET A 1 62.09 -5.63 -26.48
C MET A 1 61.56 -4.23 -26.26
N SER A 2 60.25 -4.03 -26.38
CA SER A 2 59.57 -2.79 -26.00
C SER A 2 58.17 -3.15 -25.53
N LEU A 3 57.88 -2.80 -24.28
CA LEU A 3 56.56 -2.81 -23.69
C LEU A 3 55.68 -1.80 -24.42
N LEU A 4 54.45 -2.19 -24.76
CA LEU A 4 53.36 -1.27 -25.01
C LEU A 4 52.11 -1.80 -24.32
N SER A 5 51.89 -1.24 -23.14
CA SER A 5 50.61 -1.25 -22.42
C SER A 5 49.56 -0.53 -23.26
N LEU A 6 48.41 -1.16 -23.50
CA LEU A 6 47.14 -0.47 -23.75
C LEU A 6 46.12 -1.11 -22.81
N LEU A 7 45.88 -0.51 -21.64
CA LEU A 7 44.78 0.42 -21.38
C LEU A 7 43.42 -0.19 -21.72
N GLY A 8 42.82 -0.79 -20.68
CA GLY A 8 41.42 -1.19 -20.65
C GLY A 8 40.53 0.04 -20.74
N LEU A 9 39.72 0.07 -21.80
CA LEU A 9 38.55 0.92 -21.91
C LEU A 9 37.35 0.11 -21.42
N LEU A 10 37.14 0.11 -20.11
CA LEU A 10 35.82 -0.15 -19.53
C LEU A 10 34.98 1.11 -19.80
N VAL A 11 34.40 1.19 -21.00
CA VAL A 11 33.29 2.10 -21.24
C VAL A 11 32.08 1.45 -20.58
N THR A 12 31.93 1.65 -19.26
CA THR A 12 30.64 1.49 -18.61
C THR A 12 29.78 2.67 -19.03
N SER A 13 29.27 2.61 -20.26
CA SER A 13 28.11 3.39 -20.65
C SER A 13 26.95 2.87 -19.81
N VAL A 14 26.79 3.44 -18.61
CA VAL A 14 25.53 3.38 -17.89
C VAL A 14 24.58 4.20 -18.75
N THR A 15 23.88 3.50 -19.64
CA THR A 15 22.76 4.03 -20.40
C THR A 15 21.79 4.61 -19.37
N ALA A 16 21.57 5.93 -19.46
CA ALA A 16 20.48 6.55 -18.75
C ALA A 16 19.18 5.79 -19.08
N PRO A 17 18.24 5.64 -18.13
CA PRO A 17 16.96 5.01 -18.40
C PRO A 17 16.30 5.64 -19.64
N PRO A 18 15.72 4.85 -20.56
CA PRO A 18 15.02 5.37 -21.72
C PRO A 18 13.80 6.19 -21.31
N GLN A 19 13.41 7.15 -22.14
CA GLN A 19 12.20 7.98 -22.01
C GLN A 19 10.93 7.11 -22.18
N GLY A 20 10.56 6.40 -21.12
CA GLY A 20 9.19 6.03 -20.78
C GLY A 20 8.83 6.81 -19.52
N SER A 21 7.59 7.28 -19.37
CA SER A 21 7.23 8.23 -18.30
C SER A 21 7.75 7.75 -16.95
N ASP A 22 8.40 8.64 -16.22
CA ASP A 22 8.75 8.52 -14.81
C ASP A 22 7.50 8.48 -13.90
N GLU A 23 6.33 8.23 -14.49
CA GLU A 23 5.01 8.31 -13.91
C GLU A 23 4.16 7.12 -14.36
N LEU A 24 3.38 6.56 -13.44
CA LEU A 24 2.43 5.48 -13.68
C LEU A 24 1.13 5.76 -12.92
N CYS A 25 0.00 5.72 -13.63
CA CYS A 25 -1.32 5.80 -13.01
C CYS A 25 -1.81 4.43 -12.58
N VAL A 26 -2.07 4.29 -11.29
CA VAL A 26 -2.49 3.03 -10.68
C VAL A 26 -3.85 3.22 -10.00
N GLY A 27 -4.77 2.33 -10.36
CA GLY A 27 -6.07 2.18 -9.73
C GLY A 27 -6.06 1.07 -8.70
N VAL A 28 -6.79 1.29 -7.60
CA VAL A 28 -7.19 0.24 -6.67
C VAL A 28 -8.67 -0.01 -6.88
N GLN A 29 -9.02 -1.24 -7.22
CA GLN A 29 -10.42 -1.63 -7.40
C GLN A 29 -11.20 -1.56 -6.07
N SER A 30 -12.51 -1.32 -6.16
CA SER A 30 -13.39 -1.31 -5.00
C SER A 30 -13.49 -2.70 -4.42
N CYS A 31 -13.55 -2.81 -3.10
CA CYS A 31 -13.66 -4.09 -2.41
C CYS A 31 -14.33 -3.98 -1.06
N ILE A 32 -14.93 -5.08 -0.62
CA ILE A 32 -15.47 -5.24 0.71
C ILE A 32 -14.56 -6.18 1.49
N VAL A 33 -14.13 -5.71 2.66
CA VAL A 33 -13.22 -6.41 3.55
C VAL A 33 -13.95 -6.68 4.85
N ASN A 34 -13.82 -7.90 5.36
CA ASN A 34 -14.31 -8.28 6.67
C ASN A 34 -13.19 -8.91 7.50
N CYS A 35 -13.01 -8.42 8.73
CA CYS A 35 -12.12 -9.00 9.72
C CYS A 35 -12.91 -9.37 10.97
N VAL A 36 -12.98 -10.66 11.29
CA VAL A 36 -13.61 -11.15 12.52
C VAL A 36 -12.53 -11.54 13.52
N GLY A 37 -12.72 -11.17 14.78
CA GLY A 37 -11.77 -11.51 15.82
C GLY A 37 -12.35 -11.50 17.23
N SER A 38 -11.52 -11.87 18.20
CA SER A 38 -11.84 -11.71 19.61
C SER A 38 -10.60 -11.32 20.39
N HIS A 39 -10.80 -10.54 21.46
CA HIS A 39 -9.73 -10.09 22.33
C HIS A 39 -10.19 -10.03 23.79
N THR A 40 -9.33 -10.49 24.71
CA THR A 40 -9.60 -10.42 26.15
C THR A 40 -9.06 -9.11 26.69
N LEU A 41 -9.98 -8.23 27.09
CA LEU A 41 -9.63 -6.97 27.73
C LEU A 41 -8.94 -7.22 29.08
N ARG A 42 -7.99 -6.36 29.44
CA ARG A 42 -7.31 -6.47 30.74
C ARG A 42 -8.32 -6.35 31.88
N GLY A 43 -8.42 -7.40 32.71
CA GLY A 43 -9.37 -7.49 33.82
C GLY A 43 -10.74 -8.07 33.46
N ALA A 44 -10.99 -8.41 32.19
CA ALA A 44 -12.17 -9.18 31.80
C ALA A 44 -11.94 -10.68 31.98
N ALA A 45 -12.97 -11.40 32.41
CA ALA A 45 -12.94 -12.85 32.56
C ALA A 45 -13.15 -13.60 31.23
N THR A 46 -13.78 -12.95 30.25
CA THR A 46 -14.14 -13.54 28.95
C THR A 46 -13.65 -12.67 27.78
N PRO A 47 -13.31 -13.29 26.64
CA PRO A 47 -13.01 -12.55 25.41
C PRO A 47 -14.23 -11.75 24.92
N SER A 48 -13.99 -10.56 24.38
CA SER A 48 -14.99 -9.81 23.61
C SER A 48 -14.77 -10.05 22.12
N ALA A 49 -15.83 -10.36 21.38
CA ALA A 49 -15.77 -10.52 19.94
C ALA A 49 -15.97 -9.17 19.24
N PHE A 50 -15.37 -9.03 18.07
CA PHE A 50 -15.49 -7.85 17.23
C PHE A 50 -15.46 -8.24 15.75
N GLU A 51 -15.97 -7.32 14.94
CA GLU A 51 -15.99 -7.42 13.50
C GLU A 51 -15.61 -6.05 12.92
N VAL A 52 -14.75 -6.05 11.91
CA VAL A 52 -14.28 -4.86 11.22
C VAL A 52 -14.62 -4.97 9.75
N PHE A 53 -15.38 -4.00 9.27
CA PHE A 53 -15.79 -3.91 7.87
C PHE A 53 -15.10 -2.72 7.20
N ALA A 54 -14.67 -2.87 5.96
CA ALA A 54 -14.27 -1.75 5.12
C ALA A 54 -14.80 -1.94 3.71
N GLY A 55 -15.29 -0.87 3.10
CA GLY A 55 -15.81 -0.85 1.74
C GLY A 55 -15.22 0.30 0.93
N PRO A 56 -13.90 0.39 0.75
CA PRO A 56 -13.30 1.45 -0.05
C PRO A 56 -13.90 1.53 -1.46
N ALA A 57 -14.24 2.74 -1.89
CA ALA A 57 -14.52 3.01 -3.29
C ALA A 57 -13.29 2.76 -4.17
N ARG A 58 -13.47 2.70 -5.49
CA ARG A 58 -12.32 2.69 -6.41
C ARG A 58 -11.47 3.93 -6.16
N MET A 59 -10.16 3.75 -6.07
CA MET A 59 -9.22 4.83 -5.77
C MET A 59 -8.12 4.90 -6.84
N LEU A 60 -7.55 6.09 -7.03
CA LEU A 60 -6.45 6.35 -7.96
C LEU A 60 -5.29 6.98 -7.22
N PHE A 61 -4.08 6.60 -7.61
CA PHE A 61 -2.88 7.32 -7.22
C PHE A 61 -1.90 7.38 -8.39
N LEU A 62 -1.11 8.44 -8.39
CA LEU A 62 -0.01 8.63 -9.32
C LEU A 62 1.27 8.16 -8.64
N GLN A 63 1.95 7.21 -9.27
CA GLN A 63 3.25 6.76 -8.83
C GLN A 63 4.33 7.44 -9.67
N GLN A 64 5.31 8.08 -9.03
CA GLN A 64 6.37 8.82 -9.69
C GLN A 64 7.76 8.36 -9.24
N LEU A 65 8.68 8.20 -10.18
CA LEU A 65 10.11 8.04 -9.94
C LEU A 65 10.78 9.40 -9.96
N GLN A 66 11.41 9.78 -8.85
CA GLN A 66 12.11 11.05 -8.74
C GLN A 66 13.57 10.83 -8.33
N ILE A 67 14.46 11.68 -8.80
CA ILE A 67 15.83 11.74 -8.27
C ILE A 67 15.79 12.65 -7.04
N SER A 68 16.13 12.10 -5.88
CA SER A 68 16.21 12.83 -4.63
C SER A 68 17.28 13.92 -4.71
N ARG A 69 17.22 14.89 -3.78
CA ARG A 69 18.26 15.92 -3.63
C ARG A 69 19.66 15.33 -3.36
N LYS A 70 19.74 14.07 -2.95
CA LYS A 70 21.00 13.34 -2.69
C LYS A 70 21.45 12.49 -3.88
N GLY A 71 20.75 12.56 -5.01
CA GLY A 71 21.06 11.79 -6.23
C GLY A 71 20.58 10.34 -6.20
N SER A 72 19.83 9.91 -5.17
CA SER A 72 19.24 8.58 -5.10
C SER A 72 17.89 8.56 -5.82
N LEU A 73 17.54 7.43 -6.44
CA LEU A 73 16.20 7.24 -6.97
C LEU A 73 15.23 7.03 -5.81
N GLU A 74 14.14 7.79 -5.81
CA GLU A 74 13.04 7.73 -4.86
C GLU A 74 11.74 7.49 -5.63
N LEU A 75 10.81 6.80 -4.97
CA LEU A 75 9.50 6.52 -5.52
C LEU A 75 8.46 7.16 -4.63
N ARG A 76 7.55 7.92 -5.22
CA ARG A 76 6.51 8.65 -4.51
C ARG A 76 5.15 8.24 -5.04
N CYS A 77 4.18 8.17 -4.14
CA CYS A 77 2.78 8.02 -4.50
C CYS A 77 2.04 9.26 -4.03
N ASP A 78 1.39 9.93 -4.98
CA ASP A 78 0.60 11.12 -4.76
C ASP A 78 -0.86 10.84 -5.14
N THR A 79 -1.79 11.52 -4.47
CA THR A 79 -3.22 11.44 -4.79
C THR A 79 -3.63 12.50 -5.78
N GLN A 80 -4.70 12.23 -6.50
CA GLN A 80 -5.43 13.25 -7.23
C GLN A 80 -6.42 13.98 -6.31
N HIS A 81 -6.83 15.19 -6.71
CA HIS A 81 -7.78 16.02 -5.96
C HIS A 81 -9.06 15.24 -5.61
N ASP A 82 -9.57 15.51 -4.41
CA ASP A 82 -10.80 14.96 -3.79
C ASP A 82 -10.73 13.57 -3.13
N LEU A 83 -9.57 12.90 -3.09
CA LEU A 83 -9.38 11.64 -2.35
C LEU A 83 -8.46 11.82 -1.12
N GLN A 84 -8.92 11.39 0.05
CA GLN A 84 -8.17 11.48 1.32
C GLN A 84 -7.13 10.36 1.50
N TRP A 85 -6.94 9.48 0.51
CA TRP A 85 -6.20 8.23 0.66
C TRP A 85 -4.89 8.22 -0.12
N ILE A 86 -3.78 8.55 0.55
CA ILE A 86 -2.43 8.51 -0.03
C ILE A 86 -1.73 7.23 0.45
N PRO A 87 -1.45 6.25 -0.44
CA PRO A 87 -0.68 5.08 -0.06
C PRO A 87 0.80 5.45 0.18
N ASP A 88 1.42 4.77 1.13
CA ASP A 88 2.87 4.75 1.30
C ASP A 88 3.48 3.85 0.24
N CYS A 89 4.39 4.38 -0.57
CA CYS A 89 5.14 3.62 -1.56
C CYS A 89 6.63 3.61 -1.23
N THR A 90 7.22 2.42 -1.20
CA THR A 90 8.63 2.22 -0.86
C THR A 90 9.32 1.45 -1.97
N LEU A 91 10.35 2.04 -2.56
CA LEU A 91 11.24 1.35 -3.49
C LEU A 91 12.07 0.31 -2.72
N VAL A 92 11.85 -0.97 -3.01
CA VAL A 92 12.53 -2.10 -2.37
C VAL A 92 13.81 -2.47 -3.13
N GLU A 93 13.69 -2.58 -4.45
CA GLU A 93 14.78 -3.06 -5.31
C GLU A 93 14.68 -2.42 -6.70
N THR A 94 15.83 -2.22 -7.34
CA THR A 94 15.93 -1.88 -8.76
C THR A 94 16.69 -2.99 -9.45
N ARG A 95 16.07 -3.62 -10.45
CA ARG A 95 16.69 -4.66 -11.26
C ARG A 95 17.01 -4.10 -12.63
N LEU A 96 18.29 -4.17 -12.99
CA LEU A 96 18.80 -3.68 -14.25
C LEU A 96 19.26 -4.86 -15.08
N SER A 97 18.67 -5.01 -16.26
CA SER A 97 19.15 -5.93 -17.30
C SER A 97 19.42 -5.13 -18.58
N PRO A 98 20.20 -5.68 -19.54
CA PRO A 98 20.53 -4.96 -20.78
C PRO A 98 19.31 -4.50 -21.60
N SER A 99 18.15 -5.12 -21.39
CA SER A 99 16.92 -4.84 -22.15
C SER A 99 15.73 -4.44 -21.29
N LYS A 100 15.87 -4.41 -19.95
CA LYS A 100 14.77 -4.11 -19.02
C LYS A 100 15.23 -3.41 -17.75
N ILE A 101 14.46 -2.42 -17.32
CA ILE A 101 14.52 -1.81 -16.00
C ILE A 101 13.24 -2.16 -15.23
N GLU A 102 13.40 -2.79 -14.07
CA GLU A 102 12.28 -3.21 -13.21
C GLU A 102 12.44 -2.60 -11.81
N TYR A 103 11.34 -2.07 -11.28
CA TYR A 103 11.28 -1.51 -9.94
C TYR A 103 10.34 -2.34 -9.07
N ILE A 104 10.86 -2.82 -7.94
CA ILE A 104 10.06 -3.55 -6.95
C ILE A 104 9.62 -2.57 -5.89
N VAL A 105 8.31 -2.48 -5.70
CA VAL A 105 7.67 -1.46 -4.88
C VAL A 105 6.75 -2.12 -3.88
N ASP A 106 6.94 -1.81 -2.60
CA ASP A 106 5.96 -2.12 -1.57
C ASP A 106 5.00 -0.94 -1.44
N ILE A 107 3.71 -1.22 -1.60
CA ILE A 107 2.63 -0.25 -1.50
C ILE A 107 1.77 -0.63 -0.30
N SER A 108 1.51 0.32 0.59
CA SER A 108 0.67 0.10 1.75
C SER A 108 -0.21 1.29 2.05
N ALA A 109 -1.41 1.04 2.56
CA ALA A 109 -2.32 2.12 2.92
C ALA A 109 -3.23 1.73 4.08
N ILE A 110 -3.69 2.72 4.83
CA ILE A 110 -4.67 2.53 5.90
C ILE A 110 -6.06 2.73 5.29
N LEU A 111 -6.93 1.76 5.46
CA LEU A 111 -8.32 1.83 5.02
C LEU A 111 -9.18 2.40 6.14
N GLU A 112 -10.13 3.25 5.77
CA GLU A 112 -11.24 3.59 6.66
C GLU A 112 -12.05 2.32 6.94
N LYS A 113 -12.52 2.21 8.18
CA LYS A 113 -13.16 0.98 8.68
C LYS A 113 -14.33 1.31 9.60
N HIS A 114 -15.31 0.43 9.59
CA HIS A 114 -16.40 0.37 10.54
C HIS A 114 -16.17 -0.78 11.51
N VAL A 115 -16.49 -0.60 12.79
CA VAL A 115 -16.25 -1.60 13.83
C VAL A 115 -17.53 -1.91 14.57
N GLN A 116 -17.82 -3.20 14.72
CA GLN A 116 -18.90 -3.74 15.54
C GLN A 116 -18.34 -4.74 16.55
N GLY A 117 -19.08 -5.04 17.61
CA GLY A 117 -18.59 -5.97 18.62
C GLY A 117 -19.51 -6.13 19.82
N THR A 118 -19.16 -7.08 20.66
CA THR A 118 -19.99 -7.52 21.80
C THR A 118 -19.96 -6.54 22.98
N SER A 119 -19.04 -5.57 22.99
CA SER A 119 -18.98 -4.52 24.01
C SER A 119 -18.52 -3.19 23.43
N THR A 120 -18.99 -2.09 24.01
CA THR A 120 -18.57 -0.73 23.62
C THR A 120 -17.06 -0.51 23.81
N ALA A 121 -16.47 -1.16 24.82
CA ALA A 121 -15.04 -1.08 25.09
C ALA A 121 -14.18 -1.73 23.99
N ILE A 122 -14.58 -2.90 23.46
CA ILE A 122 -13.82 -3.52 22.36
C ILE A 122 -14.00 -2.74 21.05
N VAL A 123 -15.21 -2.24 20.78
CA VAL A 123 -15.49 -1.45 19.58
C VAL A 123 -14.61 -0.19 19.54
N ALA A 124 -14.59 0.58 20.63
CA ALA A 124 -13.74 1.77 20.71
C ALA A 124 -12.23 1.42 20.64
N ALA A 125 -11.80 0.37 21.35
CA ALA A 125 -10.40 -0.05 21.30
C ALA A 125 -9.95 -0.43 19.89
N ILE A 126 -10.75 -1.20 19.14
CA ILE A 126 -10.42 -1.59 17.78
C ILE A 126 -10.48 -0.38 16.83
N ALA A 127 -11.49 0.48 16.97
CA ALA A 127 -11.62 1.69 16.16
C ALA A 127 -10.43 2.63 16.32
N ASP A 128 -10.02 2.90 17.55
CA ASP A 128 -9.03 3.95 17.87
C ASP A 128 -7.58 3.46 17.82
N CYS A 129 -7.33 2.19 18.14
CA CYS A 129 -5.97 1.66 18.36
C CYS A 129 -5.42 0.78 17.24
N CYS A 130 -6.28 0.35 16.32
CA CYS A 130 -5.87 -0.52 15.22
C CYS A 130 -5.90 0.23 13.89
N ASP A 131 -5.07 -0.19 12.94
CA ASP A 131 -5.17 0.26 11.55
C ASP A 131 -5.55 -0.95 10.70
N LEU A 132 -6.58 -0.84 9.86
CA LEU A 132 -6.81 -1.82 8.81
C LEU A 132 -5.87 -1.47 7.66
N ARG A 133 -4.88 -2.32 7.40
CA ARG A 133 -3.84 -2.07 6.40
C ARG A 133 -4.05 -2.96 5.19
N TRP A 134 -4.15 -2.32 4.03
CA TRP A 134 -4.01 -2.95 2.73
C TRP A 134 -2.56 -2.85 2.29
N LYS A 135 -1.99 -3.96 1.80
CA LYS A 135 -0.61 -4.01 1.34
C LYS A 135 -0.48 -4.88 0.10
N THR A 136 0.32 -4.43 -0.86
CA THR A 136 0.71 -5.24 -2.00
C THR A 136 2.13 -4.94 -2.43
N ARG A 137 2.74 -5.87 -3.16
CA ARG A 137 3.99 -5.67 -3.85
C ARG A 137 3.73 -5.57 -5.35
N MET A 138 4.37 -4.60 -5.98
CA MET A 138 4.27 -4.34 -7.40
C MET A 138 5.66 -4.38 -8.04
N ASP A 139 5.76 -5.04 -9.19
CA ASP A 139 6.91 -5.03 -10.08
C ASP A 139 6.57 -4.13 -11.28
N TRP A 140 7.13 -2.93 -11.33
CA TRP A 140 6.92 -1.97 -12.42
C TRP A 140 7.99 -2.13 -13.50
N HIS A 141 7.57 -2.42 -14.72
CA HIS A 141 8.41 -2.54 -15.90
C HIS A 141 8.43 -1.21 -16.66
N LEU A 142 9.48 -0.40 -16.46
CA LEU A 142 9.54 0.96 -17.00
C LEU A 142 9.46 0.99 -18.54
N ASP A 143 10.16 0.07 -19.20
CA ASP A 143 10.23 0.02 -20.68
C ASP A 143 8.89 -0.34 -21.35
N ALA A 144 8.03 -1.07 -20.64
CA ALA A 144 6.74 -1.51 -21.14
C ALA A 144 5.58 -0.60 -20.68
N ASP A 145 5.86 0.33 -19.77
CA ASP A 145 4.85 1.13 -19.05
C ASP A 145 3.71 0.24 -18.50
N ASP A 146 4.08 -0.86 -17.83
CA ASP A 146 3.15 -1.83 -17.27
C ASP A 146 3.69 -2.43 -15.97
N PHE A 147 2.84 -3.13 -15.22
CA PHE A 147 3.23 -3.71 -13.94
C PHE A 147 2.58 -5.08 -13.69
N THR A 148 3.22 -5.86 -12.83
CA THR A 148 2.59 -7.02 -12.18
C THR A 148 2.50 -6.78 -10.69
N ALA A 149 1.42 -7.23 -10.06
CA ALA A 149 1.21 -7.06 -8.63
C ALA A 149 0.86 -8.38 -7.95
N THR A 150 1.36 -8.57 -6.73
CA THR A 150 0.93 -9.68 -5.87
C THR A 150 -0.53 -9.50 -5.46
N ALA A 151 -1.18 -10.60 -5.07
CA ALA A 151 -2.47 -10.50 -4.39
C ALA A 151 -2.32 -9.63 -3.13
N PRO A 152 -3.20 -8.65 -2.89
CA PRO A 152 -3.11 -7.79 -1.73
C PRO A 152 -3.33 -8.58 -0.44
N THR A 153 -2.64 -8.17 0.62
CA THR A 153 -2.85 -8.66 1.98
C THR A 153 -3.58 -7.61 2.79
N LEU A 154 -4.56 -8.06 3.59
CA LEU A 154 -5.39 -7.22 4.45
C LEU A 154 -5.17 -7.64 5.89
N VAL A 155 -4.67 -6.71 6.71
CA VAL A 155 -4.29 -6.98 8.09
C VAL A 155 -4.83 -5.90 9.00
N LEU A 156 -5.58 -6.30 10.02
CA LEU A 156 -5.91 -5.42 11.12
C LEU A 156 -4.77 -5.45 12.15
N ASP A 157 -4.03 -4.35 12.22
CA ASP A 157 -2.85 -4.22 13.07
C ASP A 157 -3.13 -3.31 14.25
N CYS A 158 -3.23 -3.90 15.43
CA CYS A 158 -3.49 -3.21 16.69
C CYS A 158 -2.16 -2.90 17.38
N SER A 159 -1.85 -1.61 17.51
CA SER A 159 -0.60 -1.16 18.13
C SER A 159 -0.84 -0.59 19.52
N ASN A 160 0.16 -0.75 20.38
CA ASN A 160 0.18 -0.18 21.72
C ASN A 160 0.84 1.20 21.75
N ALA A 161 0.72 1.96 20.66
CA ALA A 161 1.38 3.24 20.49
C ALA A 161 1.01 4.18 21.65
N TRP A 162 2.01 4.63 22.39
CA TRP A 162 1.85 5.39 23.64
C TRP A 162 1.12 6.74 23.45
N LYS A 163 0.99 7.22 22.21
CA LYS A 163 0.33 8.47 21.85
C LYS A 163 -1.10 8.29 21.33
N ARG A 164 -1.62 7.06 21.25
CA ARG A 164 -3.01 6.79 20.84
C ARG A 164 -3.86 6.49 22.07
N TYR A 165 -5.03 7.10 22.10
CA TYR A 165 -6.00 7.03 23.19
C TYR A 165 -7.33 6.53 22.64
N THR A 166 -8.02 5.72 23.43
CA THR A 166 -9.38 5.30 23.12
C THR A 166 -10.35 6.40 23.53
N SER A 167 -11.28 6.73 22.64
CA SER A 167 -12.46 7.56 22.90
C SER A 167 -13.27 7.03 24.08
N TYR A 168 -13.24 5.71 24.32
CA TYR A 168 -13.79 5.10 25.52
C TYR A 168 -12.89 5.34 26.74
N LEU A 169 -13.35 6.17 27.67
CA LEU A 169 -12.70 6.47 28.97
C LEU A 169 -11.29 7.09 28.89
N ASP A 170 -10.89 7.66 27.74
CA ASP A 170 -9.57 8.30 27.52
C ASP A 170 -8.38 7.44 27.96
N LYS A 171 -8.47 6.13 27.70
CA LYS A 171 -7.43 5.18 28.08
C LYS A 171 -6.41 5.03 26.96
N ASN A 172 -5.14 4.94 27.34
CA ASN A 172 -4.07 4.65 26.39
C ASN A 172 -4.31 3.29 25.70
N CYS A 173 -4.09 3.23 24.38
CA CYS A 173 -4.20 1.99 23.59
C CYS A 173 -3.35 0.84 24.14
N ASN A 174 -2.23 1.15 24.79
CA ASN A 174 -1.37 0.16 25.47
C ASN A 174 -2.08 -0.58 26.62
N ASN A 175 -3.12 0.00 27.22
CA ASN A 175 -3.90 -0.69 28.26
C ASN A 175 -4.80 -1.80 27.68
N PHE A 176 -5.15 -1.70 26.39
CA PHE A 176 -5.97 -2.67 25.67
C PHE A 176 -5.11 -3.73 24.98
N PHE A 177 -4.07 -3.28 24.28
CA PHE A 177 -3.16 -4.14 23.54
C PHE A 177 -1.78 -4.05 24.20
N ALA A 178 -1.45 -5.00 25.08
CA ALA A 178 -0.16 -4.99 25.79
C ALA A 178 1.04 -5.31 24.86
N LYS A 179 0.75 -5.95 23.73
CA LYS A 179 1.69 -6.25 22.64
C LYS A 179 0.97 -5.96 21.32
N ARG A 180 1.74 -5.81 20.25
CA ARG A 180 1.19 -5.75 18.89
C ARG A 180 0.37 -7.02 18.64
N THR A 181 -0.88 -6.84 18.23
CA THR A 181 -1.80 -7.94 17.90
C THR A 181 -2.27 -7.74 16.47
N THR A 182 -2.25 -8.82 15.69
CA THR A 182 -2.63 -8.79 14.28
C THR A 182 -3.74 -9.79 14.03
N PHE A 183 -4.75 -9.37 13.28
CA PHE A 183 -5.82 -10.23 12.81
C PHE A 183 -5.79 -10.22 11.28
N ASN A 184 -5.89 -11.40 10.69
CA ASN A 184 -6.01 -11.54 9.24
C ASN A 184 -7.44 -11.21 8.84
N CYS A 185 -7.57 -10.53 7.70
CA CYS A 185 -8.86 -10.16 7.13
C CYS A 185 -9.04 -10.87 5.79
N GLU A 186 -10.28 -11.16 5.44
CA GLU A 186 -10.64 -11.78 4.18
C GLU A 186 -11.46 -10.80 3.33
N LEU A 187 -11.38 -10.98 2.01
CA LEU A 187 -12.29 -10.30 1.09
C LEU A 187 -13.66 -10.97 1.19
N ASP A 188 -14.71 -10.16 1.19
CA ASP A 188 -16.06 -10.70 1.08
C ASP A 188 -16.23 -11.35 -0.31
N GLU A 189 -16.84 -12.53 -0.38
CA GLU A 189 -16.83 -13.43 -1.55
C GLU A 189 -17.59 -12.90 -2.79
N MET A 190 -18.06 -11.65 -2.77
CA MET A 190 -18.93 -11.06 -3.80
C MET A 190 -18.24 -10.69 -5.13
N GLY A 191 -17.01 -11.15 -5.38
CA GLY A 191 -16.30 -10.92 -6.64
C GLY A 191 -15.64 -9.55 -6.77
N ASP A 192 -15.61 -8.76 -5.70
CA ASP A 192 -14.87 -7.51 -5.65
C ASP A 192 -13.39 -7.77 -5.32
N THR A 193 -12.47 -7.17 -6.08
CA THR A 193 -11.02 -7.33 -5.83
C THR A 193 -10.45 -6.04 -5.24
N CYS A 194 -9.57 -6.14 -4.22
CA CYS A 194 -8.74 -4.99 -3.81
C CYS A 194 -7.44 -4.92 -4.65
N GLY A 195 -7.46 -5.40 -5.90
CA GLY A 195 -6.28 -5.51 -6.75
C GLY A 195 -5.87 -4.16 -7.35
N LEU A 196 -4.64 -4.11 -7.85
CA LEU A 196 -4.14 -3.00 -8.64
C LEU A 196 -4.55 -3.15 -10.12
N THR A 197 -4.94 -2.04 -10.74
CA THR A 197 -5.16 -1.92 -12.19
C THR A 197 -4.36 -0.76 -12.76
N ARG A 198 -3.90 -0.91 -14.00
CA ARG A 198 -3.32 0.22 -14.74
C ARG A 198 -4.44 1.12 -15.24
N GLU A 199 -4.26 2.42 -15.09
CA GLU A 199 -5.25 3.43 -15.43
C GLU A 199 -4.64 4.50 -16.36
N ILE A 200 -5.46 5.45 -16.81
CA ILE A 200 -5.06 6.43 -17.83
C ILE A 200 -4.32 7.59 -17.19
N LEU A 201 -3.15 7.94 -17.73
CA LEU A 201 -2.46 9.20 -17.44
C LEU A 201 -2.76 10.21 -18.56
N ALA A 202 -3.52 11.27 -18.24
CA ALA A 202 -3.86 12.33 -19.18
C ALA A 202 -3.41 13.69 -18.64
N SER A 203 -2.40 14.32 -19.26
CA SER A 203 -1.91 15.64 -18.84
C SER A 203 -1.48 15.72 -17.36
N HIS A 204 -0.79 14.69 -16.85
CA HIS A 204 -0.40 14.52 -15.43
C HIS A 204 -1.56 14.29 -14.45
N GLU A 205 -2.76 14.00 -14.97
CA GLU A 205 -3.91 13.58 -14.18
C GLU A 205 -4.20 12.10 -14.42
N CYS A 206 -4.29 11.33 -13.34
CA CYS A 206 -4.81 9.97 -13.44
C CYS A 206 -6.31 9.98 -13.68
N ARG A 207 -6.81 9.04 -14.47
CA ARG A 207 -8.23 8.85 -14.72
C ARG A 207 -8.49 7.36 -14.81
N PHE A 208 -9.62 6.92 -14.27
CA PHE A 208 -10.08 5.56 -14.54
C PHE A 208 -10.23 5.41 -16.05
N ALA A 209 -9.75 4.29 -16.58
CA ALA A 209 -10.09 3.89 -17.92
C ALA A 209 -11.61 3.78 -18.00
N ASP A 210 -12.22 4.59 -18.87
CA ASP A 210 -13.64 4.46 -19.19
C ASP A 210 -13.83 3.03 -19.67
N GLY A 211 -14.48 2.21 -18.84
CA GLY A 211 -14.87 0.88 -19.24
C GLY A 211 -15.68 1.02 -20.51
N ALA A 212 -15.34 0.26 -21.55
CA ALA A 212 -16.23 0.07 -22.68
C ALA A 212 -17.59 -0.35 -22.11
N SER A 213 -18.51 0.59 -22.03
CA SER A 213 -19.92 0.31 -21.87
C SER A 213 -20.32 -0.42 -23.14
N SER A 214 -20.14 -1.74 -23.16
CA SER A 214 -20.82 -2.59 -24.12
C SER A 214 -22.30 -2.53 -23.75
N SER A 215 -22.98 -1.59 -24.41
CA SER A 215 -24.40 -1.63 -24.75
C SER A 215 -24.86 -3.02 -25.17
#